data_AF-A0AAN8F944-F1
#
_entry.id   AF-A0AAN8F944-F1
#
_cell.length_a   1.000
_cell.length_b   1.000
_cell.length_c   1.000
_cell.angle_alpha   90.00
_cell.angle_beta   90.00
_cell.angle_gamma   90.00
#
_symmetry.space_group_name_H-M   'P 1'
#
loop_
_entity.id
_entity.type
_entity.pdbx_description
1 polymer ?
#
loop_
_entity_poly.entity_id
_entity_poly.type
_entity_poly.pdbx_seq_one_letter_code
_entity_poly.pdbx_strand_id
1 'polypeptide(L)'
;ILYFFESRWLIVDESDRLFEVVEGQERCFRNQLASVYKACDGKFTRRAFFSATFSYEVEEWCKENLNNVAMVCIGERNSANANVTQELVFAGSEQGKLLAIRTLLQTQFDPPALIFVQSKERARELLSALSSITPPIPVALISSEKSQSERDNVIASFRSGRIWVLICTELMGRGLDLRNVNLVINFDLPTSIVSYIHRIGRTGRAGRRGRAITYFTESDTKYLRSIATVIHQAGFEVPEYTLSLKPLSRNEKKQLVRHAPKRKHIAFVKKKKLKAIQAEKGSKQSDEPAKKKAKVDKADEVSRNERTVTNGGNKRKSRAIVGDSKESPSSEKQRSSDEVSPKKIKKKSKLSKKKTL
;
A
#
# COMPACT_ATOMS: atom_id res chain seq x y z
N ILE A 1 6.07 -16.27 -26.46
CA ILE A 1 4.70 -15.72 -26.38
C ILE A 1 3.77 -16.90 -26.10
N LEU A 2 3.03 -16.86 -25.00
CA LEU A 2 2.03 -17.89 -24.66
C LEU A 2 0.70 -17.52 -25.33
N TYR A 3 0.03 -18.50 -25.96
CA TYR A 3 -1.27 -18.33 -26.61
C TYR A 3 -2.33 -19.12 -25.85
N PHE A 4 -3.48 -18.49 -25.52
CA PHE A 4 -4.52 -19.06 -24.65
C PHE A 4 -5.80 -19.50 -25.40
N PHE A 5 -5.69 -19.78 -26.70
CA PHE A 5 -6.83 -20.05 -27.60
C PHE A 5 -7.74 -21.21 -27.19
N GLU A 6 -7.24 -22.19 -26.41
CA GLU A 6 -8.03 -23.34 -25.93
C GLU A 6 -8.30 -23.32 -24.41
N SER A 7 -8.05 -22.20 -23.74
CA SER A 7 -8.23 -22.12 -22.29
C SER A 7 -9.70 -22.32 -21.89
N ARG A 8 -10.00 -23.44 -21.24
CA ARG A 8 -11.36 -23.73 -20.73
C ARG A 8 -11.66 -23.07 -19.39
N TRP A 9 -10.63 -22.70 -18.63
CA TRP A 9 -10.76 -22.11 -17.31
C TRP A 9 -9.79 -20.95 -17.11
N LEU A 10 -10.33 -19.81 -16.67
CA LEU A 10 -9.56 -18.70 -16.12
C LEU A 10 -9.90 -18.60 -14.62
N ILE A 11 -8.91 -18.92 -13.78
CA ILE A 11 -9.03 -18.86 -12.33
C ILE A 11 -8.23 -17.66 -11.83
N VAL A 12 -8.90 -16.78 -11.08
CA VAL A 12 -8.31 -15.59 -10.50
C VAL A 12 -8.45 -15.69 -8.99
N ASP A 13 -7.36 -16.07 -8.32
CA ASP A 13 -7.30 -16.17 -6.86
C ASP A 13 -6.84 -14.84 -6.22
N GLU A 14 -7.23 -14.61 -4.96
CA GLU A 14 -7.05 -13.33 -4.25
C GLU A 14 -7.46 -12.11 -5.11
N SER A 15 -8.61 -12.20 -5.78
CA SER A 15 -9.04 -11.22 -6.79
C SER A 15 -9.23 -9.81 -6.23
N ASP A 16 -9.64 -9.64 -4.97
CA ASP A 16 -9.64 -8.34 -4.26
C ASP A 16 -8.29 -7.62 -4.30
N ARG A 17 -7.18 -8.34 -4.35
CA ARG A 17 -5.83 -7.78 -4.46
C ARG A 17 -5.56 -7.12 -5.79
N LEU A 18 -6.22 -7.56 -6.85
CA LEU A 18 -6.00 -7.04 -8.20
C LEU A 18 -6.55 -5.62 -8.36
N PHE A 19 -7.49 -5.25 -7.47
CA PHE A 19 -8.12 -3.94 -7.40
C PHE A 19 -7.49 -3.02 -6.36
N GLU A 20 -6.58 -3.54 -5.53
CA GLU A 20 -5.91 -2.75 -4.49
C GLU A 20 -4.89 -1.79 -5.13
N VAL A 21 -5.09 -0.49 -4.94
CA VAL A 21 -4.16 0.54 -5.43
C VAL A 21 -2.87 0.47 -4.61
N VAL A 22 -1.73 0.35 -5.28
CA VAL A 22 -0.41 0.35 -4.66
C VAL A 22 0.10 1.78 -4.57
N GLU A 23 0.66 2.15 -3.42
CA GLU A 23 1.17 3.49 -3.13
C GLU A 23 2.04 4.06 -4.27
N GLY A 24 1.67 5.24 -4.78
CA GLY A 24 2.42 5.96 -5.81
C GLY A 24 2.32 5.41 -7.24
N GLN A 25 1.55 4.35 -7.49
CA GLN A 25 1.28 3.86 -8.85
C GLN A 25 -0.21 3.62 -9.07
N GLU A 26 -0.78 4.19 -10.14
CA GLU A 26 -2.10 3.78 -10.65
C GLU A 26 -2.10 2.35 -11.22
N ARG A 27 -0.95 1.65 -11.15
CA ARG A 27 -0.77 0.27 -11.59
C ARG A 27 -1.44 -0.69 -10.60
N CYS A 28 -2.76 -0.77 -10.69
CA CYS A 28 -3.48 -1.97 -10.30
C CYS A 28 -3.19 -3.08 -11.33
N PHE A 29 -3.12 -4.34 -10.88
CA PHE A 29 -2.92 -5.48 -11.78
C PHE A 29 -4.10 -5.64 -12.76
N ARG A 30 -5.18 -4.87 -12.57
CA ARG A 30 -6.35 -4.78 -13.45
C ARG A 30 -6.01 -4.64 -14.94
N ASN A 31 -5.04 -3.81 -15.31
CA ASN A 31 -4.68 -3.62 -16.72
C ASN A 31 -4.01 -4.88 -17.30
N GLN A 32 -3.16 -5.55 -16.52
CA GLN A 32 -2.53 -6.80 -16.92
C GLN A 32 -3.56 -7.93 -16.94
N LEU A 33 -4.47 -7.97 -15.97
CA LEU A 33 -5.60 -8.89 -15.94
C LEU A 33 -6.49 -8.70 -17.16
N ALA A 34 -6.78 -7.47 -17.58
CA ALA A 34 -7.60 -7.21 -18.77
C ALA A 34 -6.98 -7.82 -20.04
N SER A 35 -5.65 -7.74 -20.20
CA SER A 35 -4.93 -8.39 -21.29
C SER A 35 -5.05 -9.92 -21.24
N VAL A 36 -4.86 -10.52 -20.06
CA VAL A 36 -5.02 -11.98 -19.86
C VAL A 36 -6.47 -12.40 -20.09
N TYR A 37 -7.42 -11.62 -19.59
CA TYR A 37 -8.86 -11.85 -19.71
C TYR A 37 -9.29 -11.87 -21.17
N LYS A 38 -8.78 -10.92 -21.98
CA LYS A 38 -9.02 -10.86 -23.42
C LYS A 38 -8.35 -12.01 -24.16
N ALA A 39 -7.15 -12.43 -23.74
CA ALA A 39 -6.49 -13.60 -24.32
C ALA A 39 -7.22 -14.91 -24.00
N CYS A 40 -7.98 -14.95 -22.90
CA CYS A 40 -8.80 -16.08 -22.46
C CYS A 40 -10.30 -15.80 -22.71
N ASP A 41 -10.67 -15.41 -23.93
CA ASP A 41 -12.06 -15.08 -24.34
C ASP A 41 -12.75 -16.16 -25.18
N GLY A 42 -12.20 -17.38 -25.17
CA GLY A 42 -12.78 -18.52 -25.86
C GLY A 42 -14.25 -18.74 -25.50
N LYS A 43 -15.06 -19.16 -26.49
CA LYS A 43 -16.52 -19.36 -26.36
C LYS A 43 -16.92 -20.27 -25.20
N PHE A 44 -16.05 -21.19 -24.78
CA PHE A 44 -16.28 -22.15 -23.70
C PHE A 44 -15.46 -21.87 -22.44
N THR A 45 -14.79 -20.73 -22.36
CA THR A 45 -13.96 -20.36 -21.21
C THR A 45 -14.85 -20.03 -20.01
N ARG A 46 -14.73 -20.82 -18.96
CA ARG A 46 -15.36 -20.57 -17.65
C ARG A 46 -14.42 -19.73 -16.80
N ARG A 47 -14.99 -18.82 -16.01
CA ARG A 47 -14.23 -17.87 -15.21
C ARG A 47 -14.63 -18.00 -13.74
N ALA A 48 -13.63 -18.12 -12.87
CA ALA A 48 -13.83 -18.22 -11.43
C ALA A 48 -12.94 -17.21 -10.71
N PHE A 49 -13.55 -16.39 -9.87
CA PHE A 49 -12.87 -15.36 -9.08
C PHE A 49 -13.02 -15.72 -7.60
N PHE A 50 -11.90 -15.88 -6.92
CA PHE A 50 -11.85 -16.18 -5.49
C PHE A 50 -11.33 -14.96 -4.76
N SER A 51 -11.94 -14.61 -3.64
CA SER A 51 -11.62 -13.39 -2.90
C SER A 51 -11.91 -13.58 -1.42
N ALA A 52 -11.00 -13.12 -0.56
CA ALA A 52 -11.24 -13.13 0.88
C ALA A 52 -12.17 -11.99 1.30
N THR A 53 -12.11 -10.87 0.58
CA THR A 53 -12.97 -9.71 0.78
C THR A 53 -13.76 -9.38 -0.48
N PHE A 54 -14.94 -8.80 -0.33
CA PHE A 54 -15.77 -8.40 -1.47
C PHE A 54 -16.07 -6.91 -1.35
N SER A 55 -15.12 -6.10 -1.85
CA SER A 55 -15.26 -4.65 -1.89
C SER A 55 -16.23 -4.23 -3.00
N TYR A 56 -16.78 -3.03 -2.89
CA TYR A 56 -17.65 -2.47 -3.93
C TYR A 56 -16.96 -2.43 -5.30
N GLU A 57 -15.67 -2.10 -5.34
CA GLU A 57 -14.90 -2.02 -6.58
C GLU A 57 -14.75 -3.38 -7.27
N VAL A 58 -14.56 -4.45 -6.48
CA VAL A 58 -14.54 -5.83 -6.99
C VAL A 58 -15.93 -6.22 -7.51
N GLU A 59 -16.98 -5.92 -6.76
CA GLU A 59 -18.36 -6.23 -7.12
C GLU A 59 -18.79 -5.54 -8.43
N GLU A 60 -18.50 -4.24 -8.56
CA GLU A 60 -18.79 -3.44 -9.74
C GLU A 60 -18.06 -4.00 -10.96
N TRP A 61 -16.76 -4.30 -10.82
CA TRP A 61 -15.98 -4.90 -11.90
C TRP A 61 -16.53 -6.28 -12.31
N CYS A 62 -16.86 -7.14 -11.35
CA CYS A 62 -17.44 -8.45 -11.64
C CYS A 62 -18.76 -8.32 -12.40
N LYS A 63 -19.63 -7.39 -12.05
CA LYS A 63 -20.90 -7.14 -12.76
C LYS A 63 -20.70 -6.63 -14.18
N GLU A 64 -19.70 -5.78 -14.40
CA GLU A 64 -19.41 -5.22 -15.72
C GLU A 64 -18.75 -6.23 -16.67
N ASN A 65 -17.95 -7.15 -16.13
CA ASN A 65 -17.06 -7.98 -16.95
C ASN A 65 -17.54 -9.43 -17.06
N LEU A 66 -18.20 -9.98 -16.05
CA LEU A 66 -18.59 -11.39 -16.00
C LEU A 66 -20.07 -11.57 -16.36
N ASN A 67 -20.35 -12.49 -17.28
CA ASN A 67 -21.73 -12.84 -17.67
C ASN A 67 -22.25 -14.01 -16.81
N ASN A 68 -23.53 -13.95 -16.41
CA ASN A 68 -24.21 -15.02 -15.66
C ASN A 68 -23.45 -15.52 -14.41
N VAL A 69 -22.96 -14.58 -13.58
CA VAL A 69 -22.22 -14.89 -12.35
C VAL A 69 -23.11 -15.55 -11.30
N ALA A 70 -22.68 -16.74 -10.84
CA ALA A 70 -23.12 -17.28 -9.57
C ALA A 70 -22.18 -16.78 -8.45
N MET A 71 -22.74 -16.17 -7.42
CA MET A 71 -21.98 -15.69 -6.26
C MET A 71 -22.17 -16.67 -5.10
N VAL A 72 -21.06 -17.22 -4.61
CA VAL A 72 -21.03 -18.08 -3.42
C VAL A 72 -20.30 -17.33 -2.31
N CYS A 73 -20.96 -17.12 -1.18
CA CYS A 73 -20.39 -16.45 -0.02
C CYS A 73 -20.42 -17.41 1.17
N ILE A 74 -19.26 -17.63 1.79
CA ILE A 74 -19.11 -18.49 2.96
C ILE A 74 -18.83 -17.58 4.17
N GLY A 75 -19.77 -17.53 5.13
CA GLY A 75 -19.68 -16.64 6.30
C GLY A 75 -20.20 -15.22 6.03
N GLU A 76 -19.86 -14.30 6.93
CA GLU A 76 -20.21 -12.88 6.78
C GLU A 76 -19.23 -12.15 5.86
N ARG A 77 -19.74 -11.15 5.12
CA ARG A 77 -18.89 -10.37 4.21
C ARG A 77 -17.85 -9.56 4.99
N ASN A 78 -16.59 -9.68 4.59
CA ASN A 78 -15.46 -8.95 5.18
C ASN A 78 -15.28 -9.19 6.70
N SER A 79 -15.70 -10.35 7.20
CA SER A 79 -15.41 -10.74 8.59
C SER A 79 -13.97 -11.23 8.73
N ALA A 80 -13.31 -10.88 9.83
CA ALA A 80 -12.05 -11.51 10.20
C ALA A 80 -12.25 -13.00 10.54
N ASN A 81 -11.20 -13.81 10.39
CA ASN A 81 -11.24 -15.22 10.75
C ASN A 81 -11.45 -15.38 12.26
N ALA A 82 -12.53 -16.07 12.66
CA ALA A 82 -12.89 -16.29 14.06
C ALA A 82 -11.83 -17.06 14.87
N ASN A 83 -10.96 -17.83 14.20
CA ASN A 83 -9.87 -18.55 14.86
C ASN A 83 -8.68 -17.65 15.22
N VAL A 84 -8.72 -16.36 14.86
CA VAL A 84 -7.67 -15.39 15.17
C VAL A 84 -8.13 -14.50 16.32
N THR A 85 -7.50 -14.64 17.48
CA THR A 85 -7.65 -13.70 18.59
C THR A 85 -7.10 -12.35 18.18
N GLN A 86 -7.91 -11.30 18.26
CA GLN A 86 -7.54 -9.96 17.81
C GLN A 86 -7.45 -8.99 19.00
N GLU A 87 -6.34 -8.28 19.10
CA GLU A 87 -6.08 -7.29 20.16
C GLU A 87 -5.78 -5.92 19.54
N LEU A 88 -6.43 -4.89 20.06
CA LEU A 88 -6.20 -3.50 19.68
C LEU A 88 -5.53 -2.75 20.83
N VAL A 89 -4.25 -2.40 20.68
CA VAL A 89 -3.42 -1.87 21.77
C VAL A 89 -3.02 -0.43 21.50
N PHE A 90 -3.44 0.47 22.38
CA PHE A 90 -3.01 1.86 22.35
C PHE A 90 -1.60 1.99 22.90
N ALA A 91 -0.69 2.52 22.09
CA ALA A 91 0.72 2.67 22.45
C ALA A 91 1.12 4.14 22.70
N GLY A 92 0.20 5.10 22.56
CA GLY A 92 0.45 6.54 22.70
C GLY A 92 1.30 7.14 21.58
N SER A 93 2.53 6.66 21.44
CA SER A 93 3.57 7.17 20.52
C SER A 93 4.31 6.05 19.79
N GLU A 94 5.13 6.41 18.81
CA GLU A 94 5.98 5.47 18.07
C GLU A 94 7.02 4.79 18.99
N GLN A 95 7.50 5.52 20.00
CA GLN A 95 8.37 4.97 21.05
C GLN A 95 7.63 3.98 21.95
N GLY A 96 6.37 4.29 22.30
CA GLY A 96 5.53 3.37 23.06
C GLY A 96 5.27 2.07 22.30
N LYS A 97 5.07 2.13 20.98
CA LYS A 97 4.97 0.93 20.14
C LYS A 97 6.23 0.09 20.20
N LEU A 98 7.40 0.74 20.13
CA LEU A 98 8.70 0.05 20.23
C LEU A 98 8.89 -0.60 21.60
N LEU A 99 8.48 0.06 22.68
CA LEU A 99 8.53 -0.52 24.02
C LEU A 99 7.60 -1.73 24.13
N ALA A 100 6.35 -1.59 23.69
CA ALA A 100 5.35 -2.65 23.75
C ALA A 100 5.79 -3.90 22.98
N ILE A 101 6.31 -3.75 21.76
CA ILE A 101 6.79 -4.90 20.98
C ILE A 101 8.04 -5.55 21.58
N ARG A 102 8.95 -4.75 22.19
CA ARG A 102 10.11 -5.30 22.89
C ARG A 102 9.70 -6.15 24.07
N THR A 103 8.82 -5.62 24.92
CA THR A 103 8.27 -6.36 26.06
C THR A 103 7.58 -7.63 25.60
N LEU A 104 6.68 -7.53 24.61
CA LEU A 104 5.97 -8.69 24.05
C LEU A 104 6.93 -9.80 23.58
N LEU A 105 7.95 -9.44 22.81
CA LEU A 105 8.92 -10.40 22.27
C LEU A 105 9.88 -10.95 23.35
N GLN A 106 10.02 -10.30 24.50
CA GLN A 106 10.85 -10.79 25.60
C GLN A 106 10.07 -11.63 26.62
N THR A 107 8.76 -11.41 26.75
CA THR A 107 7.97 -12.04 27.82
C THR A 107 6.95 -13.05 27.31
N GLN A 108 6.27 -12.76 26.20
CA GLN A 108 5.03 -13.46 25.85
C GLN A 108 4.83 -13.54 24.34
N PHE A 109 5.71 -14.29 23.67
CA PHE A 109 5.47 -14.65 22.28
C PHE A 109 5.89 -16.09 21.98
N ASP A 110 5.19 -16.69 21.02
CA ASP A 110 5.48 -18.00 20.50
C ASP A 110 5.91 -17.85 19.02
N PRO A 111 7.16 -18.19 18.65
CA PRO A 111 7.60 -18.18 17.27
C PRO A 111 6.80 -19.20 16.41
N PRO A 112 6.58 -18.93 15.12
CA PRO A 112 7.07 -17.77 14.37
C PRO A 112 6.08 -16.58 14.40
N ALA A 113 6.62 -15.36 14.38
CA ALA A 113 5.87 -14.12 14.37
C ALA A 113 6.12 -13.29 13.10
N LEU A 114 5.07 -12.64 12.58
CA LEU A 114 5.13 -11.77 11.41
C LEU A 114 4.75 -10.33 11.80
N ILE A 115 5.65 -9.38 11.56
CA ILE A 115 5.42 -7.97 11.86
C ILE A 115 5.20 -7.19 10.55
N PHE A 116 4.09 -6.47 10.48
CA PHE A 116 3.77 -5.55 9.40
C PHE A 116 4.08 -4.10 9.77
N VAL A 117 4.85 -3.45 8.91
CA VAL A 117 5.17 -2.02 8.97
C VAL A 117 4.79 -1.33 7.67
N GLN A 118 4.56 -0.02 7.73
CA GLN A 118 4.05 0.76 6.59
C GLN A 118 5.11 0.93 5.49
N SER A 119 6.36 1.24 5.85
CA SER A 119 7.41 1.58 4.88
C SER A 119 8.70 0.80 5.10
N LYS A 120 9.56 0.75 4.08
CA LYS A 120 10.86 0.06 4.14
C LYS A 120 11.83 0.71 5.11
N GLU A 121 11.80 2.04 5.20
CA GLU A 121 12.61 2.84 6.12
C GLU A 121 12.29 2.45 7.56
N ARG A 122 10.99 2.43 7.89
CA ARG A 122 10.48 1.98 9.18
C ARG A 122 10.83 0.52 9.46
N ALA A 123 10.78 -0.34 8.45
CA ALA A 123 11.19 -1.74 8.57
C ALA A 123 12.66 -1.90 9.00
N ARG A 124 13.56 -1.07 8.42
CA ARG A 124 14.98 -1.06 8.81
C ARG A 124 15.20 -0.49 10.21
N GLU A 125 14.48 0.58 10.56
CA GLU A 125 14.53 1.15 11.91
C GLU A 125 14.09 0.14 12.97
N LEU A 126 12.97 -0.55 12.71
CA LEU A 126 12.47 -1.58 13.60
C LEU A 126 13.45 -2.76 13.70
N LEU A 127 13.98 -3.24 12.56
CA LEU A 127 14.99 -4.31 12.57
C LEU A 127 16.18 -3.92 13.46
N SER A 128 16.77 -2.75 13.26
CA SER A 128 17.89 -2.27 14.09
C SER A 128 17.52 -2.20 15.57
N ALA A 129 16.32 -1.72 15.88
CA ALA A 129 15.85 -1.59 17.25
C ALA A 129 15.57 -2.94 17.93
N LEU A 130 15.13 -3.96 17.19
CA LEU A 130 14.89 -5.31 17.69
C LEU A 130 16.18 -6.15 17.76
N SER A 131 17.13 -5.95 16.84
CA SER A 131 18.45 -6.60 16.89
C SER A 131 19.29 -6.18 18.10
N SER A 132 18.92 -5.07 18.75
CA SER A 132 19.58 -4.56 19.96
C SER A 132 18.99 -5.12 21.27
N ILE A 133 18.02 -6.03 21.20
CA ILE A 133 17.37 -6.62 22.37
C ILE A 133 18.30 -7.66 23.01
N THR A 134 18.27 -7.72 24.35
CA THR A 134 18.95 -8.75 25.14
C THR A 134 17.91 -9.53 25.95
N PRO A 135 17.86 -10.87 25.88
CA PRO A 135 18.65 -11.76 25.01
C PRO A 135 18.33 -11.56 23.51
N PRO A 136 19.25 -11.91 22.60
CA PRO A 136 19.06 -11.71 21.18
C PRO A 136 17.90 -12.56 20.65
N ILE A 137 17.05 -11.95 19.83
CA ILE A 137 15.93 -12.62 19.16
C ILE A 137 16.27 -12.72 17.66
N PRO A 138 16.16 -13.91 17.04
CA PRO A 138 16.40 -14.05 15.60
C PRO A 138 15.34 -13.30 14.78
N VAL A 139 15.70 -12.11 14.29
CA VAL A 139 14.82 -11.24 13.50
C VAL A 139 15.41 -11.00 12.11
N ALA A 140 14.57 -11.02 11.08
CA ALA A 140 14.96 -10.64 9.72
C ALA A 140 13.95 -9.71 9.07
N LEU A 141 14.39 -9.02 8.02
CA LEU A 141 13.57 -8.15 7.17
C LEU A 141 13.46 -8.75 5.78
N ILE A 142 12.23 -8.85 5.27
CA ILE A 142 11.95 -9.08 3.85
C ILE A 142 11.45 -7.79 3.19
N SER A 143 12.19 -7.32 2.19
CA SER A 143 11.90 -6.08 1.46
C SER A 143 12.09 -6.29 -0.04
N SER A 144 11.50 -5.40 -0.84
CA SER A 144 11.58 -5.51 -2.31
C SER A 144 12.96 -5.22 -2.87
N GLU A 145 13.91 -4.79 -2.04
CA GLU A 145 15.29 -4.51 -2.45
C GLU A 145 16.16 -5.77 -2.43
N LYS A 146 15.73 -6.82 -1.73
CA LYS A 146 16.38 -8.13 -1.78
C LYS A 146 16.14 -8.76 -3.15
N SER A 147 17.16 -9.43 -3.67
CA SER A 147 17.05 -10.33 -4.83
C SER A 147 16.10 -11.48 -4.54
N GLN A 148 15.59 -12.15 -5.58
CA GLN A 148 14.68 -13.28 -5.40
C GLN A 148 15.32 -14.39 -4.56
N SER A 149 16.58 -14.75 -4.85
CA SER A 149 17.33 -15.77 -4.09
C SER A 149 17.50 -15.41 -2.62
N GLU A 150 17.75 -14.13 -2.30
CA GLU A 150 17.83 -13.68 -0.91
C GLU A 150 16.47 -13.75 -0.21
N ARG A 151 15.37 -13.43 -0.90
CA ARG A 151 14.02 -13.57 -0.34
C ARG A 151 13.73 -15.04 -0.03
N ASP A 152 14.02 -15.93 -0.97
CA ASP A 152 13.79 -17.37 -0.82
C ASP A 152 14.59 -17.93 0.37
N ASN A 153 15.84 -17.51 0.55
CA ASN A 153 16.67 -17.91 1.68
C ASN A 153 16.12 -17.39 3.04
N VAL A 154 15.68 -16.13 3.10
CA VAL A 154 15.06 -15.57 4.31
C VAL A 154 13.78 -16.32 4.66
N ILE A 155 12.94 -16.63 3.67
CA ILE A 155 11.70 -17.40 3.87
C ILE A 155 12.01 -18.82 4.32
N ALA A 156 12.98 -19.50 3.71
CA ALA A 156 13.41 -20.84 4.12
C ALA A 156 13.95 -20.84 5.55
N SER A 157 14.73 -19.83 5.93
CA SER A 157 15.26 -19.66 7.29
C SER A 157 14.15 -19.37 8.31
N PHE A 158 13.11 -18.65 7.92
CA PHE A 158 11.92 -18.43 8.74
C PHE A 158 11.09 -19.71 8.91
N ARG A 159 10.85 -20.46 7.82
CA ARG A 159 10.10 -21.73 7.84
C ARG A 159 10.82 -22.83 8.63
N SER A 160 12.15 -22.83 8.63
CA SER A 160 12.96 -23.78 9.40
C SER A 160 13.13 -23.40 10.87
N GLY A 161 12.59 -22.25 11.32
CA GLY A 161 12.68 -21.79 12.70
C GLY A 161 14.03 -21.16 13.08
N ARG A 162 14.94 -20.95 12.13
CA ARG A 162 16.20 -20.19 12.38
C ARG A 162 15.95 -18.71 12.59
N ILE A 163 14.91 -18.17 11.95
CA ILE A 163 14.39 -16.83 12.16
C ILE A 163 13.05 -16.97 12.87
N TRP A 164 12.89 -16.28 13.99
CA TRP A 164 11.67 -16.33 14.81
C TRP A 164 10.69 -15.22 14.44
N VAL A 165 11.22 -14.07 14.04
CA VAL A 165 10.43 -12.88 13.73
C VAL A 165 10.79 -12.36 12.34
N LEU A 166 9.77 -12.22 11.49
CA LEU A 166 9.93 -11.65 10.16
C LEU A 166 9.24 -10.30 10.08
N ILE A 167 9.98 -9.25 9.71
CA ILE A 167 9.44 -7.91 9.44
C ILE A 167 9.18 -7.80 7.94
N CYS A 168 8.00 -7.31 7.56
CA CYS A 168 7.63 -7.11 6.16
C CYS A 168 6.78 -5.84 5.97
N THR A 169 6.80 -5.30 4.74
CA THR A 169 5.85 -4.27 4.30
C THR A 169 4.65 -4.90 3.60
N GLU A 170 3.53 -4.17 3.47
CA GLU A 170 2.29 -4.68 2.86
C GLU A 170 2.47 -5.29 1.46
N LEU A 171 3.43 -4.80 0.69
CA LEU A 171 3.71 -5.30 -0.66
C LEU A 171 4.47 -6.62 -0.67
N MET A 172 5.30 -6.86 0.34
CA MET A 172 6.17 -8.05 0.39
C MET A 172 5.50 -9.27 0.97
N GLY A 173 4.44 -9.12 1.77
CA GLY A 173 3.64 -10.27 2.21
C GLY A 173 2.80 -10.91 1.10
N ARG A 174 2.72 -10.28 -0.09
CA ARG A 174 1.89 -10.74 -1.22
C ARG A 174 2.67 -11.74 -2.07
N GLY A 175 2.07 -12.89 -2.37
CA GLY A 175 2.71 -13.95 -3.15
C GLY A 175 3.78 -14.75 -2.40
N LEU A 176 4.18 -14.34 -1.19
CA LEU A 176 5.04 -15.15 -0.33
C LEU A 176 4.17 -16.08 0.52
N ASP A 177 4.51 -17.36 0.50
CA ASP A 177 3.91 -18.38 1.35
C ASP A 177 4.42 -18.27 2.80
N LEU A 178 4.02 -17.19 3.48
CA LEU A 178 4.26 -16.93 4.90
C LEU A 178 3.06 -17.35 5.75
N ARG A 179 2.38 -18.43 5.35
CA ARG A 179 1.20 -18.96 6.05
C ARG A 179 1.63 -19.70 7.33
N ASN A 180 0.69 -19.81 8.28
CA ASN A 180 0.82 -20.59 9.52
C ASN A 180 1.78 -19.99 10.56
N VAL A 181 1.83 -18.66 10.68
CA VAL A 181 2.50 -18.02 11.82
C VAL A 181 1.62 -18.08 13.08
N ASN A 182 2.23 -18.12 14.26
CA ASN A 182 1.49 -18.16 15.53
C ASN A 182 1.02 -16.76 15.95
N LEU A 183 1.79 -15.74 15.56
CA LEU A 183 1.53 -14.34 15.92
C LEU A 183 1.68 -13.41 14.72
N VAL A 184 0.69 -12.55 14.50
CA VAL A 184 0.75 -11.42 13.57
C VAL A 184 0.76 -10.13 14.38
N ILE A 185 1.66 -9.20 14.06
CA ILE A 185 1.76 -7.90 14.71
C ILE A 185 1.62 -6.81 13.63
N ASN A 186 0.55 -6.03 13.70
CA ASN A 186 0.43 -4.79 12.96
C ASN A 186 1.12 -3.69 13.78
N PHE A 187 2.41 -3.48 13.54
CA PHE A 187 3.15 -2.39 14.18
C PHE A 187 2.63 -1.02 13.71
N ASP A 188 2.36 -0.93 12.41
CA ASP A 188 1.64 0.19 11.81
C ASP A 188 0.19 -0.20 11.51
N LEU A 189 -0.74 0.66 11.94
CA LEU A 189 -2.15 0.50 11.68
C LEU A 189 -2.38 0.39 10.16
N PRO A 190 -3.05 -0.66 9.66
CA PRO A 190 -3.38 -0.77 8.25
C PRO A 190 -4.33 0.34 7.80
N THR A 191 -4.19 0.75 6.54
CA THR A 191 -4.96 1.82 5.91
C THR A 191 -6.33 1.37 5.40
N SER A 192 -6.58 0.05 5.33
CA SER A 192 -7.84 -0.51 4.86
C SER A 192 -8.23 -1.77 5.64
N ILE A 193 -9.53 -2.06 5.70
CA ILE A 193 -10.08 -3.30 6.26
C ILE A 193 -9.54 -4.52 5.50
N VAL A 194 -9.45 -4.40 4.17
CA VAL A 194 -8.93 -5.46 3.30
C VAL A 194 -7.49 -5.80 3.67
N SER A 195 -6.63 -4.80 3.80
CA SER A 195 -5.25 -5.01 4.26
C SER A 195 -5.22 -5.66 5.64
N TYR A 196 -6.03 -5.18 6.58
CA TYR A 196 -6.10 -5.76 7.93
C TYR A 196 -6.44 -7.25 7.93
N ILE A 197 -7.56 -7.65 7.29
CA ILE A 197 -8.02 -9.05 7.21
C ILE A 197 -6.94 -9.93 6.60
N HIS A 198 -6.28 -9.45 5.57
CA HIS A 198 -5.23 -10.19 4.90
C HIS A 198 -3.95 -10.38 5.71
N ARG A 199 -3.58 -9.38 6.51
CA ARG A 199 -2.43 -9.46 7.42
C ARG A 199 -2.71 -10.49 8.51
N ILE A 200 -3.86 -10.40 9.17
CA ILE A 200 -4.21 -11.35 10.25
C ILE A 200 -4.50 -12.75 9.70
N GLY A 201 -4.95 -12.87 8.45
CA GLY A 201 -5.15 -14.14 7.76
C GLY A 201 -3.86 -14.92 7.45
N ARG A 202 -2.69 -14.44 7.88
CA ARG A 202 -1.42 -15.19 7.88
C ARG A 202 -1.35 -16.18 9.06
N THR A 203 -2.16 -15.96 10.10
CA THR A 203 -2.35 -16.86 11.23
C THR A 203 -3.76 -17.48 11.22
N GLY A 204 -4.04 -18.42 12.13
CA GLY A 204 -5.37 -19.00 12.33
C GLY A 204 -5.90 -19.89 11.21
N ARG A 205 -5.02 -20.50 10.40
CA ARG A 205 -5.38 -21.38 9.27
C ARG A 205 -5.45 -22.86 9.68
N ALA A 206 -6.18 -23.65 8.89
CA ALA A 206 -6.29 -25.10 9.04
C ALA A 206 -6.74 -25.55 10.46
N GLY A 207 -7.70 -24.82 11.06
CA GLY A 207 -8.25 -25.13 12.38
C GLY A 207 -7.36 -24.74 13.57
N ARG A 208 -6.14 -24.22 13.33
CA ARG A 208 -5.27 -23.72 14.42
C ARG A 208 -5.76 -22.36 14.90
N ARG A 209 -5.61 -22.09 16.20
CA ARG A 209 -5.80 -20.75 16.76
C ARG A 209 -4.61 -19.86 16.40
N GLY A 210 -4.88 -18.60 16.14
CA GLY A 210 -3.89 -17.58 15.85
C GLY A 210 -4.06 -16.36 16.75
N ARG A 211 -3.01 -15.54 16.87
CA ARG A 211 -3.07 -14.27 17.60
C ARG A 211 -2.66 -13.11 16.69
N ALA A 212 -3.39 -12.01 16.74
CA ALA A 212 -3.11 -10.80 15.98
C ALA A 212 -3.17 -9.57 16.90
N ILE A 213 -2.05 -8.86 17.04
CA ILE A 213 -1.96 -7.64 17.84
C ILE A 213 -1.83 -6.45 16.91
N THR A 214 -2.62 -5.41 17.13
CA THR A 214 -2.60 -4.18 16.34
C THR A 214 -2.30 -2.99 17.22
N TYR A 215 -1.14 -2.38 16.99
CA TYR A 215 -0.75 -1.18 17.69
C TYR A 215 -1.27 0.07 16.99
N PHE A 216 -1.68 1.06 17.78
CA PHE A 216 -2.06 2.38 17.27
C PHE A 216 -1.55 3.50 18.18
N THR A 217 -1.30 4.66 17.60
CA THR A 217 -0.94 5.90 18.32
C THR A 217 -2.04 6.95 18.19
N GLU A 218 -1.86 8.11 18.83
CA GLU A 218 -2.76 9.26 18.65
C GLU A 218 -2.91 9.66 17.18
N SER A 219 -1.83 9.58 16.40
CA SER A 219 -1.83 9.92 14.96
C SER A 219 -2.66 8.95 14.10
N ASP A 220 -2.96 7.77 14.64
CA ASP A 220 -3.75 6.72 13.97
C ASP A 220 -5.25 6.89 14.19
N THR A 221 -5.68 7.72 15.15
CA THR A 221 -7.08 7.87 15.58
C THR A 221 -8.03 8.14 14.41
N LYS A 222 -7.59 8.96 13.44
CA LYS A 222 -8.38 9.29 12.24
C LYS A 222 -8.77 8.05 11.41
N TYR A 223 -7.95 7.01 11.42
CA TYR A 223 -8.10 5.81 10.58
C TYR A 223 -8.56 4.58 11.37
N LEU A 224 -8.64 4.70 12.69
CA LEU A 224 -8.84 3.60 13.63
C LEU A 224 -10.21 2.96 13.52
N ARG A 225 -11.26 3.76 13.32
CA ARG A 225 -12.67 3.33 13.42
C ARG A 225 -12.95 2.06 12.61
N SER A 226 -12.54 2.04 11.34
CA SER A 226 -12.81 0.91 10.45
C SER A 226 -12.17 -0.39 10.92
N ILE A 227 -10.99 -0.33 11.51
CA ILE A 227 -10.30 -1.51 12.03
C ILE A 227 -10.94 -1.95 13.35
N ALA A 228 -11.24 -1.00 14.24
CA ALA A 228 -11.92 -1.30 15.50
C ALA A 228 -13.30 -1.93 15.29
N THR A 229 -14.07 -1.47 14.29
CA THR A 229 -15.36 -2.07 13.94
C THR A 229 -15.21 -3.54 13.53
N VAL A 230 -14.19 -3.88 12.73
CA VAL A 230 -13.95 -5.27 12.28
C VAL A 230 -13.58 -6.17 13.45
N ILE A 231 -12.71 -5.68 14.35
CA ILE A 231 -12.32 -6.41 15.57
C ILE A 231 -13.54 -6.66 16.47
N HIS A 232 -14.36 -5.64 16.66
CA HIS A 232 -15.59 -5.73 17.46
C HIS A 232 -16.62 -6.70 16.87
N GLN A 233 -16.83 -6.64 15.55
CA GLN A 233 -17.70 -7.57 14.82
C GLN A 233 -17.23 -9.02 14.92
N ALA A 234 -15.92 -9.24 15.03
CA ALA A 234 -15.34 -10.56 15.26
C ALA A 234 -15.46 -11.03 16.73
N GLY A 235 -16.10 -10.26 17.62
CA GLY A 235 -16.35 -10.61 19.01
C GLY A 235 -15.22 -10.27 19.98
N PHE A 236 -14.25 -9.45 19.57
CA PHE A 236 -13.14 -9.04 20.42
C PHE A 236 -13.33 -7.65 20.98
N GLU A 237 -12.78 -7.42 22.17
CA GLU A 237 -12.90 -6.14 22.87
C GLU A 237 -12.10 -5.04 22.16
N VAL A 238 -12.74 -3.87 22.05
CA VAL A 238 -12.10 -2.62 21.62
C VAL A 238 -12.57 -1.49 22.53
N PRO A 239 -11.76 -0.45 22.76
CA PRO A 239 -12.22 0.68 23.55
C PRO A 239 -13.44 1.35 22.89
N GLU A 240 -14.52 1.57 23.66
CA GLU A 240 -15.82 2.00 23.12
C GLU A 240 -15.73 3.30 22.30
N TYR A 241 -14.88 4.24 22.73
CA TYR A 241 -14.66 5.50 22.02
C TYR A 241 -14.17 5.30 20.57
N THR A 242 -13.54 4.17 20.26
CA THR A 242 -13.03 3.88 18.90
C THR A 242 -14.16 3.61 17.91
N LEU A 243 -15.32 3.15 18.39
CA LEU A 243 -16.50 2.87 17.57
C LEU A 243 -17.31 4.14 17.26
N SER A 244 -17.28 5.12 18.17
CA SER A 244 -17.94 6.43 18.05
C SER A 244 -17.15 7.46 17.25
N LEU A 245 -15.90 7.15 16.85
CA LEU A 245 -15.10 8.00 15.95
C LEU A 245 -15.84 8.26 14.62
N LYS A 246 -15.58 9.43 14.02
CA LYS A 246 -16.16 9.77 12.72
C LYS A 246 -15.64 8.83 11.62
N PRO A 247 -16.51 8.25 10.77
CA PRO A 247 -16.04 7.50 9.60
C PRO A 247 -15.30 8.41 8.63
N LEU A 248 -14.27 7.87 7.99
CA LEU A 248 -13.63 8.51 6.84
C LEU A 248 -14.64 8.68 5.69
N SER A 249 -14.63 9.86 5.08
CA SER A 249 -15.33 10.11 3.82
C SER A 249 -14.79 9.21 2.70
N ARG A 250 -15.59 8.97 1.65
CA ARG A 250 -15.15 8.22 0.44
C ARG A 250 -13.85 8.80 -0.13
N ASN A 251 -13.70 10.13 -0.17
CA ASN A 251 -12.51 10.78 -0.69
C ASN A 251 -11.29 10.56 0.22
N GLU A 252 -11.48 10.61 1.54
CA GLU A 252 -10.41 10.36 2.50
C GLU A 252 -9.94 8.91 2.44
N LYS A 253 -10.86 7.95 2.29
CA LYS A 253 -10.51 6.53 2.06
C LYS A 253 -9.69 6.37 0.78
N LYS A 254 -10.12 6.96 -0.33
CA LYS A 254 -9.37 6.92 -1.60
C LYS A 254 -7.97 7.54 -1.47
N GLN A 255 -7.86 8.66 -0.76
CA GLN A 255 -6.57 9.32 -0.53
C GLN A 255 -5.65 8.46 0.34
N LEU A 256 -6.19 7.80 1.37
CA LEU A 256 -5.44 6.95 2.30
C LEU A 256 -4.89 5.68 1.65
N VAL A 257 -5.61 5.14 0.66
CA VAL A 257 -5.13 4.01 -0.15
C VAL A 257 -4.00 4.48 -1.08
N ARG A 258 -4.09 5.70 -1.64
CA ARG A 258 -3.07 6.24 -2.56
C ARG A 258 -1.80 6.72 -1.85
N HIS A 259 -1.96 7.31 -0.68
CA HIS A 259 -0.89 7.92 0.11
C HIS A 259 -0.99 7.45 1.55
N ALA A 260 0.00 6.68 1.99
CA ALA A 260 0.01 6.21 3.35
C ALA A 260 0.26 7.40 4.32
N PRO A 261 -0.25 7.33 5.56
CA PRO A 261 -0.07 8.40 6.55
C PRO A 261 1.40 8.72 6.81
N LYS A 262 1.74 10.00 6.93
CA LYS A 262 3.08 10.39 7.38
C LYS A 262 3.24 10.02 8.85
N ARG A 263 4.25 9.19 9.16
CA ARG A 263 4.58 8.75 10.52
C ARG A 263 5.91 9.33 10.97
N LYS A 264 6.07 9.54 12.28
CA LYS A 264 7.37 9.87 12.89
C LYS A 264 8.30 8.65 12.83
N HIS A 265 9.60 8.86 12.94
CA HIS A 265 10.59 7.76 13.03
C HIS A 265 10.35 6.92 14.29
N ILE A 266 10.60 5.60 14.20
CA ILE A 266 10.38 4.63 15.29
C ILE A 266 11.38 4.86 16.41
N ALA A 267 12.63 5.09 16.05
CA ALA A 267 13.69 5.45 16.98
C ALA A 267 14.01 6.95 16.86
N PHE A 268 14.34 7.59 17.98
CA PHE A 268 15.07 8.85 17.95
C PHE A 268 16.46 8.59 17.36
N VAL A 269 16.57 8.58 16.04
CA VAL A 269 17.87 8.77 15.42
C VAL A 269 18.29 10.19 15.80
N LYS A 270 19.23 10.32 16.75
CA LYS A 270 19.87 11.61 17.04
C LYS A 270 20.22 12.22 15.68
N LYS A 271 19.71 13.42 15.38
CA LYS A 271 19.90 14.14 14.09
C LYS A 271 21.35 14.07 13.55
N LYS A 272 22.35 13.94 14.42
CA LYS A 272 23.77 13.72 14.08
C LYS A 272 24.04 12.42 13.28
N LYS A 273 23.38 11.28 13.57
CA LYS A 273 23.59 10.01 12.83
C LYS A 273 22.92 10.03 11.45
N LEU A 274 21.77 10.69 11.28
CA LEU A 274 21.11 10.84 9.98
C LEU A 274 21.95 11.65 8.99
N LYS A 275 22.63 12.71 9.46
CA LYS A 275 23.59 13.47 8.65
C LYS A 275 24.81 12.64 8.26
N ALA A 276 25.31 11.78 9.15
CA ALA A 276 26.43 10.88 8.84
C ALA A 276 26.06 9.82 7.79
N ILE A 277 24.87 9.22 7.88
CA ILE A 277 24.37 8.25 6.90
C ILE A 277 24.10 8.90 5.53
N GLN A 278 23.65 10.15 5.51
CA GLN A 278 23.48 10.91 4.26
C GLN A 278 24.84 11.33 3.65
N ALA A 279 25.85 11.63 4.48
CA ALA A 279 27.19 11.92 4.01
C ALA A 279 27.88 10.68 3.39
N GLU A 280 27.69 9.49 3.97
CA GLU A 280 28.21 8.23 3.42
C GLU A 280 27.53 7.79 2.10
N LYS A 281 26.28 8.22 1.86
CA LYS A 281 25.61 8.00 0.57
C LYS A 281 26.06 8.99 -0.51
N GLY A 282 26.51 10.18 -0.14
CA GLY A 282 27.07 11.17 -1.06
C GLY A 282 28.50 10.85 -1.52
N SER A 283 29.29 10.16 -0.70
CA SER A 283 30.69 9.83 -1.03
C SER A 283 30.86 8.59 -1.91
N LYS A 284 29.82 7.75 -2.09
CA LYS A 284 29.89 6.55 -2.95
C LYS A 284 29.52 6.79 -4.42
N GLN A 285 29.34 8.05 -4.83
CA GLN A 285 28.98 8.42 -6.20
C GLN A 285 30.06 9.24 -6.93
N SER A 286 31.30 9.24 -6.44
CA SER A 286 32.41 10.01 -7.01
C SER A 286 33.73 9.26 -7.13
N ASP A 287 33.73 7.94 -7.34
CA ASP A 287 34.95 7.20 -7.69
C ASP A 287 34.64 6.13 -8.75
N GLU A 288 34.62 6.55 -10.01
CA GLU A 288 34.89 5.66 -11.15
C GLU A 288 35.98 6.32 -12.03
N PRO A 289 37.09 5.63 -12.35
CA PRO A 289 38.26 6.27 -12.94
C PRO A 289 38.07 6.54 -14.43
N ALA A 290 38.36 7.79 -14.84
CA ALA A 290 38.35 8.22 -16.22
C ALA A 290 39.39 7.43 -17.07
N LYS A 291 38.91 6.70 -18.07
CA LYS A 291 39.72 6.05 -19.10
C LYS A 291 40.54 7.10 -19.89
N LYS A 292 41.87 6.99 -19.80
CA LYS A 292 42.85 7.66 -20.67
C LYS A 292 42.58 7.28 -22.13
N LYS A 293 42.28 8.26 -23.00
CA LYS A 293 42.47 8.12 -24.46
C LYS A 293 43.82 8.69 -24.82
N ALA A 294 44.67 7.85 -25.42
CA ALA A 294 45.98 8.18 -25.94
C ALA A 294 45.87 9.10 -27.16
N LYS A 295 46.73 10.11 -27.21
CA LYS A 295 47.03 10.91 -28.41
C LYS A 295 47.88 10.08 -29.36
N VAL A 296 47.55 10.10 -30.65
CA VAL A 296 48.43 9.73 -31.76
C VAL A 296 48.56 10.98 -32.63
N ASP A 297 49.79 11.39 -32.87
CA ASP A 297 50.19 12.54 -33.69
C ASP A 297 50.26 12.17 -35.18
N LYS A 298 49.88 13.14 -36.05
CA LYS A 298 50.41 13.48 -37.40
C LYS A 298 49.43 14.50 -38.03
N ALA A 299 49.79 15.78 -38.19
CA ALA A 299 50.69 16.42 -39.16
C ALA A 299 49.91 17.06 -40.33
N ASP A 300 50.36 18.28 -40.72
CA ASP A 300 50.05 19.08 -41.91
C ASP A 300 48.71 19.84 -41.93
N GLU A 301 48.56 21.10 -42.37
CA GLU A 301 49.46 22.16 -42.85
C GLU A 301 48.65 23.48 -42.93
N VAL A 302 49.34 24.63 -42.82
CA VAL A 302 49.13 25.88 -43.60
C VAL A 302 47.93 26.83 -43.26
N SER A 303 48.28 27.79 -42.39
CA SER A 303 48.43 29.24 -42.68
C SER A 303 47.30 30.27 -42.57
N ARG A 304 47.76 31.45 -42.09
CA ARG A 304 47.33 32.85 -42.24
C ARG A 304 46.30 33.37 -41.23
N ASN A 305 46.75 34.14 -40.24
CA ASN A 305 47.05 35.60 -40.24
C ASN A 305 45.73 36.42 -40.32
N GLU A 306 45.46 37.44 -39.52
CA GLU A 306 46.27 38.24 -38.59
C GLU A 306 45.31 39.09 -37.72
N ARG A 307 45.75 39.42 -36.48
CA ARG A 307 45.78 40.75 -35.82
C ARG A 307 44.68 41.78 -36.20
N THR A 308 44.05 42.57 -35.32
CA THR A 308 44.47 43.19 -34.05
C THR A 308 43.30 44.06 -33.54
N VAL A 309 43.11 44.10 -32.21
CA VAL A 309 42.99 45.31 -31.36
C VAL A 309 42.04 46.44 -31.79
N THR A 310 41.01 46.75 -30.98
CA THR A 310 40.91 47.99 -30.17
C THR A 310 39.58 48.15 -29.42
N ASN A 311 39.74 48.79 -28.25
CA ASN A 311 38.80 49.42 -27.33
C ASN A 311 37.61 50.21 -27.92
N GLY A 312 36.59 50.38 -27.09
CA GLY A 312 35.75 51.59 -27.13
C GLY A 312 34.44 51.45 -26.36
N GLY A 313 34.40 51.89 -25.10
CA GLY A 313 33.22 51.81 -24.25
C GLY A 313 32.24 52.98 -24.37
N ASN A 314 31.01 52.77 -23.92
CA ASN A 314 30.25 53.63 -22.99
C ASN A 314 28.86 52.99 -22.77
N LYS A 315 28.44 52.73 -21.52
CA LYS A 315 27.51 53.56 -20.71
C LYS A 315 26.23 53.92 -21.49
N ARG A 316 25.00 53.70 -21.01
CA ARG A 316 24.46 53.70 -19.64
C ARG A 316 22.95 53.36 -19.70
N LYS A 317 22.45 52.74 -18.61
CA LYS A 317 21.20 53.03 -17.85
C LYS A 317 19.90 53.33 -18.64
N SER A 318 18.86 52.50 -18.59
CA SER A 318 17.93 52.10 -17.49
C SER A 318 16.65 52.96 -17.39
N ARG A 319 15.51 52.24 -17.35
CA ARG A 319 14.15 52.60 -16.84
C ARG A 319 13.36 53.66 -17.63
N ALA A 320 12.02 53.70 -17.67
CA ALA A 320 10.91 52.76 -17.46
C ALA A 320 9.59 53.55 -17.72
N ILE A 321 8.50 52.83 -18.05
CA ILE A 321 7.05 53.13 -17.86
C ILE A 321 6.32 54.15 -18.81
N VAL A 322 5.21 53.68 -19.44
CA VAL A 322 3.79 54.16 -19.39
C VAL A 322 3.04 54.13 -20.76
N GLY A 323 1.83 53.54 -20.75
CA GLY A 323 0.62 53.91 -21.56
C GLY A 323 0.54 53.41 -23.02
N ASP A 324 -0.60 53.15 -23.66
CA ASP A 324 -2.04 53.18 -23.35
C ASP A 324 -2.83 52.56 -24.55
N SER A 325 -4.11 52.20 -24.33
CA SER A 325 -5.28 52.30 -25.23
C SER A 325 -5.77 51.20 -26.22
N LYS A 326 -7.10 50.91 -26.07
CA LYS A 326 -8.20 50.52 -27.01
C LYS A 326 -8.18 49.11 -27.66
N GLU A 327 -9.28 48.39 -27.95
CA GLU A 327 -10.71 48.66 -28.21
C GLU A 327 -11.56 47.35 -28.15
N SER A 328 -12.89 47.48 -27.99
CA SER A 328 -14.01 46.46 -28.00
C SER A 328 -14.37 45.92 -29.42
N PRO A 329 -15.30 44.93 -29.67
CA PRO A 329 -16.66 44.77 -29.09
C PRO A 329 -17.33 43.36 -28.97
N SER A 330 -18.53 43.37 -28.35
CA SER A 330 -19.78 42.55 -28.53
C SER A 330 -19.73 41.01 -28.35
N SER A 331 -20.75 40.24 -27.91
CA SER A 331 -22.21 40.38 -27.77
C SER A 331 -22.81 39.29 -26.83
N GLU A 332 -23.93 39.66 -26.19
CA GLU A 332 -25.17 38.92 -25.88
C GLU A 332 -25.29 37.68 -24.94
N LYS A 333 -26.17 37.89 -23.94
CA LYS A 333 -26.92 36.91 -23.13
C LYS A 333 -28.24 36.59 -23.83
N GLN A 334 -28.78 35.38 -23.61
CA GLN A 334 -30.23 35.20 -23.41
C GLN A 334 -30.57 33.98 -22.52
N ARG A 335 -31.60 34.17 -21.68
CA ARG A 335 -32.25 33.21 -20.78
C ARG A 335 -33.67 32.94 -21.30
N SER A 336 -34.20 31.74 -21.07
CA SER A 336 -35.61 31.40 -20.75
C SER A 336 -35.63 29.91 -20.34
N SER A 337 -36.01 29.47 -19.13
CA SER A 337 -37.34 29.31 -18.51
C SER A 337 -38.35 28.53 -19.36
N ASP A 338 -38.75 27.33 -18.88
CA ASP A 338 -40.16 26.99 -18.62
C ASP A 338 -40.32 25.68 -17.81
N GLU A 339 -41.37 25.66 -17.00
CA GLU A 339 -41.81 24.66 -16.02
C GLU A 339 -42.34 23.35 -16.64
N VAL A 340 -42.47 22.30 -15.82
CA VAL A 340 -43.75 21.64 -15.45
C VAL A 340 -43.47 20.28 -14.76
N SER A 341 -44.03 20.12 -13.55
CA SER A 341 -44.20 18.82 -12.86
C SER A 341 -45.51 18.14 -13.29
N PRO A 342 -45.69 16.81 -13.09
CA PRO A 342 -46.60 16.43 -12.00
C PRO A 342 -46.34 15.07 -11.27
N LYS A 343 -46.63 15.12 -9.95
CA LYS A 343 -47.37 14.18 -9.06
C LYS A 343 -47.18 12.64 -9.12
N LYS A 344 -46.68 12.12 -7.99
CA LYS A 344 -47.15 11.01 -7.10
C LYS A 344 -48.03 9.88 -7.69
N ILE A 345 -47.56 8.63 -7.50
CA ILE A 345 -48.41 7.47 -7.16
C ILE A 345 -47.79 6.67 -5.99
N LYS A 346 -48.57 6.53 -4.92
CA LYS A 346 -48.40 5.55 -3.82
C LYS A 346 -48.92 4.19 -4.29
N LYS A 347 -48.22 3.09 -4.01
CA LYS A 347 -48.86 1.76 -3.84
C LYS A 347 -48.32 1.05 -2.59
N LYS A 348 -49.24 0.80 -1.65
CA LYS A 348 -49.15 -0.16 -0.55
C LYS A 348 -49.51 -1.55 -1.09
N SER A 349 -48.82 -2.60 -0.68
CA SER A 349 -49.34 -3.99 -0.62
C SER A 349 -48.58 -4.72 0.49
N LYS A 350 -49.15 -4.79 1.69
CA LYS A 350 -49.93 -5.92 2.27
C LYS A 350 -49.17 -7.26 2.34
N LEU A 351 -49.05 -7.71 3.60
CA LEU A 351 -48.70 -9.04 4.10
C LEU A 351 -49.29 -10.20 3.28
N SER A 352 -48.54 -11.30 3.18
CA SER A 352 -49.12 -12.63 3.38
C SER A 352 -48.12 -13.55 4.08
N LYS A 353 -48.52 -14.05 5.24
CA LYS A 353 -47.94 -15.20 5.93
C LYS A 353 -48.21 -16.45 5.08
N LYS A 354 -47.24 -17.35 4.94
CA LYS A 354 -47.52 -18.79 4.81
C LYS A 354 -46.45 -19.59 5.57
N LYS A 355 -46.92 -20.18 6.68
CA LYS A 355 -46.40 -21.38 7.33
C LYS A 355 -46.64 -22.60 6.42
N THR A 356 -46.22 -23.77 6.90
CA THR A 356 -46.44 -25.17 6.42
C THR A 356 -45.36 -25.59 5.41
N LEU A 357 -44.55 -26.64 5.64
CA LEU A 357 -44.58 -27.77 6.58
C LEU A 357 -43.12 -28.18 6.89
#